data_AF-A0A7V5L2U4-F1
#
_entry.id   AF-A0A7V5L2U4-F1
#
_cell.length_a   1.000
_cell.length_b   1.000
_cell.length_c   1.000
_cell.angle_alpha   90.00
_cell.angle_beta   90.00
_cell.angle_gamma   90.00
#
_symmetry.space_group_name_H-M   'P 1'
#
loop_
_entity.id
_entity.type
_entity.pdbx_description
1 polymer ?
#
loop_
_entity_poly.entity_id
_entity_poly.type
_entity_poly.pdbx_seq_one_letter_code
_entity_poly.pdbx_strand_id
1 'polypeptide(L)' 'MNDDLRIARAANVRPITEIADKLGLRFDELDLYGDTKAKVKLSVL' A
#
# COMPACT_ATOMS: atom_id res chain seq x y z
N MET A 1 -17.38 13.90 18.57
CA MET A 1 -17.08 13.95 17.12
C MET A 1 -15.83 13.11 16.91
N ASN A 2 -15.97 11.95 16.28
CA ASN A 2 -14.81 11.13 15.96
C ASN A 2 -14.08 11.83 14.83
N ASP A 3 -12.95 12.44 15.17
CA ASP A 3 -12.05 13.04 14.20
C ASP A 3 -11.41 11.93 13.37
N ASP A 4 -11.82 11.80 12.11
CA ASP A 4 -11.33 10.77 11.17
C ASP A 4 -9.80 10.77 11.08
N LEU A 5 -9.18 11.95 11.25
CA LEU A 5 -7.72 12.08 11.29
C LEU A 5 -7.11 11.35 12.48
N ARG A 6 -7.77 11.38 13.65
CA ARG A 6 -7.32 10.67 14.85
C ARG A 6 -7.40 9.16 14.65
N ILE A 7 -8.45 8.68 13.98
CA ILE A 7 -8.60 7.25 13.66
C ILE A 7 -7.51 6.82 12.66
N ALA A 8 -7.30 7.59 11.59
CA ALA A 8 -6.28 7.30 10.58
C ALA A 8 -4.86 7.27 11.18
N ARG A 9 -4.54 8.21 12.08
CA ARG A 9 -3.23 8.27 12.78
C ARG A 9 -3.00 7.11 13.75
N ALA A 10 -4.06 6.54 14.32
CA ALA A 10 -3.97 5.43 15.27
C ALA A 10 -3.87 4.06 14.58
N ALA A 11 -4.09 3.99 13.26
CA ALA A 11 -4.05 2.73 12.52
C ALA A 11 -2.62 2.18 12.43
N ASN A 12 -2.46 0.87 12.65
CA ASN A 12 -1.21 0.19 12.34
C ASN A 12 -1.16 -0.12 10.83
N VAL A 13 -0.57 0.78 10.05
CA VAL A 13 -0.53 0.67 8.59
C VAL A 13 0.47 -0.41 8.20
N ARG A 14 -0.01 -1.37 7.40
CA ARG A 14 0.82 -2.47 6.89
C ARG A 14 1.64 -2.01 5.68
N PRO A 15 2.82 -2.63 5.43
CA PRO A 15 3.59 -2.37 4.21
C PRO A 15 2.75 -2.64 2.96
N ILE A 16 2.85 -1.77 1.96
CA ILE A 16 2.08 -1.89 0.71
C ILE A 16 2.44 -3.15 -0.07
N THR A 17 3.68 -3.63 0.07
CA THR A 17 4.15 -4.88 -0.52
C THR A 17 3.41 -6.10 0.01
N GLU A 18 3.00 -6.11 1.29
CA GLU A 18 2.19 -7.19 1.87
C GLU A 18 0.77 -7.22 1.29
N ILE A 19 0.24 -6.06 0.88
CA ILE A 19 -1.07 -5.97 0.22
C ILE A 19 -0.94 -6.40 -1.25
N ALA A 20 0.15 -6.02 -1.92
CA ALA A 20 0.43 -6.39 -3.30
C ALA A 20 0.61 -7.91 -3.46
N ASP A 21 1.33 -8.56 -2.54
CA ASP A 21 1.52 -10.02 -2.52
C ASP A 21 0.19 -10.78 -2.43
N LYS A 22 -0.76 -10.29 -1.62
CA LYS A 22 -2.13 -10.83 -1.54
C LYS A 22 -2.92 -10.74 -2.84
N LEU A 23 -2.52 -9.86 -3.75
CA LEU A 23 -3.11 -9.69 -5.08
C LEU A 23 -2.29 -10.39 -6.17
N GLY A 24 -1.21 -11.09 -5.82
CA GLY A 24 -0.32 -11.78 -6.76
C GLY A 24 0.64 -10.85 -7.52
N LEU A 25 0.80 -9.60 -7.07
CA LEU A 25 1.73 -8.64 -7.66
C LEU A 25 3.12 -8.85 -7.11
N ARG A 26 4.11 -8.94 -8.01
CA ARG A 26 5.52 -9.08 -7.61
C ARG A 26 6.13 -7.72 -7.27
N PHE A 27 7.20 -7.75 -6.49
CA PHE A 27 7.90 -6.54 -6.06
C PHE A 27 8.43 -5.71 -7.24
N ASP A 28 8.95 -6.36 -8.29
CA ASP A 28 9.46 -5.71 -9.50
C ASP A 28 8.37 -5.04 -10.35
N GLU A 29 7.10 -5.30 -10.04
CA GLU A 29 5.93 -4.71 -10.70
C GLU A 29 5.41 -3.45 -9.99
N LEU A 30 6.06 -3.06 -8.89
CA LEU A 30 5.69 -1.92 -8.08
C LEU A 30 6.75 -0.82 -8.16
N ASP A 31 6.29 0.43 -8.30
CA ASP A 31 7.12 1.61 -8.06
C ASP A 31 6.76 2.20 -6.69
N LEU A 32 7.61 1.98 -5.69
CA LEU A 32 7.35 2.35 -4.30
C LEU A 32 7.54 3.85 -4.03
N TYR A 33 6.67 4.39 -3.17
CA TYR A 33 6.70 5.77 -2.66
C TYR A 33 6.64 5.74 -1.12
N GLY A 34 7.74 5.28 -0.53
CA GLY A 34 7.80 4.85 0.87
C GLY A 34 7.06 3.53 1.10
N ASP A 35 6.92 3.14 2.36
CA ASP A 35 6.52 1.78 2.71
C ASP A 35 5.03 1.47 2.49
N THR A 36 4.20 2.50 2.32
CA THR A 36 2.73 2.38 2.37
C THR A 36 2.04 2.76 1.06
N LYS A 37 2.80 3.13 0.03
CA LYS A 37 2.25 3.58 -1.27
C LYS A 37 3.11 3.05 -2.40
N ALA A 38 2.46 2.65 -3.49
CA ALA A 38 3.13 2.22 -4.70
C ALA A 38 2.26 2.53 -5.93
N LYS A 39 2.87 2.74 -7.08
CA LYS A 39 2.20 2.58 -8.37
C LYS A 39 2.37 1.15 -8.86
N VAL A 40 1.38 0.65 -9.58
CA VAL A 40 1.45 -0.65 -10.27
C VAL A 40 1.84 -0.39 -11.71
N LYS A 41 2.84 -1.13 -12.21
CA LYS A 41 3.27 -1.03 -13.60
C LYS A 41 2.18 -1.55 -14.54
N LEU A 42 2.02 -0.92 -15.70
CA LEU A 42 1.02 -1.32 -16.69
C LEU A 42 1.33 -2.69 -17.33
N SER A 43 2.60 -3.10 -17.33
CA SER A 43 3.07 -4.39 -17.88
C SER A 43 2.53 -5.63 -17.16
N VAL A 44 1.79 -5.45 -16.07
CA VAL A 44 1.12 -6.52 -15.32
C VAL A 44 -0.14 -7.03 -16.04
N LEU A 45 -0.71 -6.24 -16.96
CA LEU A 45 -1.92 -6.59 -17.73
C LEU A 45 -1.64 -7.57 -18.89
#